data_AF-A0A7K2LRS0-F1
#
_entry.id   AF-A0A7K2LRS0-F1
#
_cell.length_a   1.000
_cell.length_b   1.000
_cell.length_c   1.000
_cell.angle_alpha   90.00
_cell.angle_beta   90.00
_cell.angle_gamma   90.00
#
_symmetry.space_group_name_H-M   'P 1'
#
loop_
_entity.id
_entity.type
_entity.pdbx_description
1 polymer ?
#
loop_
_entity_poly.entity_id
_entity_poly.type
_entity_poly.pdbx_seq_one_letter_code
_entity_poly.pdbx_strand_id
1 'polypeptide(L)' 'GLAKEAGLPDADVFGGGLPLDRLSALVAGARAVVSGDTGIAHLAVAHATPSVTLCGPVPPGRWGPPPGDPRH' A
#
# COMPACT_ATOMS: atom_id res chain seq x y z
N GLY A 1 1.02 -20.40 -3.41
CA GLY A 1 0.52 -19.31 -2.53
C GLY A 1 1.65 -18.32 -2.40
N LEU A 2 1.39 -17.03 -2.66
CA LEU A 2 2.42 -16.03 -2.95
C LEU A 2 3.61 -16.06 -1.96
N ALA A 3 3.37 -16.11 -0.66
CA ALA A 3 4.42 -16.12 0.35
C ALA A 3 5.35 -17.36 0.25
N LYS A 4 4.78 -18.54 -0.02
CA LYS A 4 5.53 -19.79 -0.22
C LYS A 4 6.38 -19.73 -1.48
N GLU A 5 5.84 -19.18 -2.57
CA GLU A 5 6.57 -18.98 -3.83
C GLU A 5 7.71 -17.96 -3.67
N ALA A 6 7.51 -16.95 -2.81
CA ALA A 6 8.54 -15.97 -2.45
C ALA A 6 9.54 -16.47 -1.38
N GLY A 7 9.38 -17.69 -0.85
CA GLY A 7 10.25 -18.26 0.18
C GLY A 7 10.17 -17.55 1.53
N LEU A 8 9.07 -16.85 1.82
CA LEU A 8 8.87 -16.14 3.09
C LEU A 8 8.47 -17.11 4.20
N PRO A 9 9.00 -16.95 5.43
CA PRO A 9 8.56 -17.72 6.58
C PRO A 9 7.13 -17.33 6.97
N ASP A 10 6.37 -18.26 7.55
CA ASP A 10 4.98 -18.01 7.95
C ASP A 10 4.84 -16.85 8.96
N ALA A 11 5.90 -16.57 9.74
CA ALA A 11 5.95 -15.45 10.67
C ALA A 11 5.88 -14.06 9.99
N ASP A 12 6.21 -13.99 8.69
CA ASP A 12 6.16 -12.76 7.89
C ASP A 12 4.83 -12.62 7.12
N VAL A 13 3.86 -13.53 7.35
CA VAL A 13 2.57 -13.55 6.66
C VAL A 13 1.43 -13.17 7.60
N PHE A 14 0.85 -11.99 7.38
CA PHE A 14 -0.24 -11.45 8.21
C PHE A 14 -1.61 -11.55 7.52
N GLY A 15 -2.11 -12.79 7.35
CA GLY A 15 -3.33 -13.07 6.58
C GLY A 15 -4.66 -12.57 7.19
N GLY A 16 -4.66 -12.16 8.46
CA GLY A 16 -5.83 -11.60 9.16
C GLY A 16 -5.81 -10.08 9.30
N GLY A 17 -4.81 -9.41 8.71
CA GLY A 17 -4.54 -8.01 8.94
C GLY A 17 -3.75 -7.73 10.22
N LEU A 18 -3.36 -6.48 10.38
CA LEU A 18 -2.64 -5.97 11.55
C LEU A 18 -3.39 -4.77 12.10
N PRO A 19 -3.26 -4.48 13.41
CA PRO A 19 -3.58 -3.15 13.93
C PRO A 19 -2.92 -2.06 13.08
N LEU A 20 -3.64 -0.97 12.83
CA LEU A 20 -3.21 0.07 11.88
C LEU A 20 -1.86 0.71 12.26
N ASP A 21 -1.64 0.94 13.55
CA ASP A 21 -0.38 1.44 14.10
C ASP A 21 0.78 0.49 13.76
N ARG A 22 0.59 -0.81 13.93
CA ARG A 22 1.59 -1.83 13.63
C ARG A 22 1.85 -1.95 12.12
N LEU A 23 0.80 -1.90 11.30
CA LEU A 23 0.93 -1.86 9.85
C LEU A 23 1.70 -0.62 9.40
N SER A 24 1.34 0.55 9.93
CA SER A 24 1.98 1.83 9.63
C SER A 24 3.47 1.81 9.98
N ALA A 25 3.84 1.27 11.15
CA ALA A 25 5.24 1.13 11.55
C ALA A 25 6.04 0.20 10.63
N LEU A 26 5.46 -0.91 10.17
CA LEU A 26 6.10 -1.80 9.20
C LEU A 26 6.35 -1.10 7.86
N VAL A 27 5.36 -0.34 7.39
CA VAL A 27 5.49 0.45 6.15
C VAL A 27 6.56 1.52 6.28
N ALA A 28 6.62 2.24 7.39
CA ALA A 28 7.64 3.27 7.64
C ALA A 28 9.07 2.70 7.70
N GLY A 29 9.23 1.47 8.20
CA GLY A 29 10.53 0.80 8.33
C GLY A 29 10.96 -0.01 7.10
N ALA A 30 10.12 -0.14 6.08
CA ALA A 30 10.41 -0.97 4.93
C ALA A 30 11.45 -0.32 4.01
N ARG A 31 12.32 -1.13 3.40
CA ARG A 31 13.23 -0.64 2.34
C ARG A 31 12.48 -0.30 1.06
N ALA A 32 11.42 -1.04 0.77
CA ALA A 32 10.48 -0.76 -0.30
C ALA A 32 9.14 -1.43 0.00
N VAL A 33 8.06 -0.90 -0.57
CA VAL A 33 6.70 -1.46 -0.46
C VAL A 33 6.18 -1.76 -1.86
N VAL A 34 5.66 -2.98 -2.05
CA VAL A 34 4.93 -3.36 -3.26
C VAL A 34 3.49 -3.67 -2.85
N SER A 35 2.53 -2.93 -3.40
CA SER A 35 1.11 -3.11 -3.07
C SER A 35 0.20 -2.82 -4.26
N GLY A 36 -1.05 -3.27 -4.19
CA GLY A 36 -2.11 -2.72 -5.04
C GLY A 36 -2.47 -1.29 -4.61
N ASP A 37 -3.23 -0.58 -5.45
CA ASP A 37 -3.80 0.75 -5.16
C ASP A 37 -4.84 0.68 -4.04
N THR A 38 -4.36 0.69 -2.79
CA THR A 38 -5.10 0.47 -1.54
C THR A 38 -4.47 1.28 -0.40
N GLY A 39 -5.04 1.21 0.81
CA GLY A 39 -4.52 1.92 2.00
C GLY A 39 -3.01 1.75 2.26
N ILE A 40 -2.42 0.60 1.93
CA ILE A 40 -0.98 0.35 2.08
C ILE A 40 -0.16 1.27 1.15
N ALA A 41 -0.62 1.49 -0.09
CA ALA A 41 0.04 2.39 -1.03
C ALA A 41 0.05 3.83 -0.49
N HIS A 42 -1.06 4.28 0.09
CA HIS A 42 -1.16 5.60 0.71
C HIS A 42 -0.25 5.76 1.94
N LEU A 43 -0.14 4.71 2.79
CA LEU A 43 0.79 4.73 3.92
C LEU A 43 2.25 4.85 3.45
N ALA A 44 2.62 4.15 2.37
CA ALA A 44 3.98 4.24 1.83
C ALA A 44 4.31 5.65 1.35
N VAL A 45 3.38 6.31 0.65
CA VAL A 45 3.52 7.72 0.25
C VAL A 45 3.63 8.64 1.48
N ALA A 46 2.77 8.44 2.49
CA ALA A 46 2.76 9.26 3.70
C ALA A 46 4.07 9.18 4.50
N HIS A 47 4.72 8.01 4.51
CA HIS A 47 6.00 7.79 5.18
C HIS A 47 7.22 8.07 4.30
N ALA A 48 7.01 8.50 3.04
CA ALA A 48 8.05 8.62 2.02
C ALA A 48 8.87 7.32 1.83
N THR A 49 8.23 6.16 2.05
CA THR A 49 8.82 4.86 1.82
C THR A 49 8.86 4.57 0.31
N PRO A 50 10.00 4.16 -0.26
CA PRO A 50 10.07 3.77 -1.67
C PRO A 50 8.98 2.74 -2.02
N SER A 51 8.19 2.99 -3.06
CA SER A 51 7.01 2.16 -3.33
C SER A 51 6.75 1.90 -4.82
N VAL A 52 6.25 0.70 -5.11
CA VAL A 52 5.67 0.32 -6.40
C VAL A 52 4.20 -0.02 -6.20
N THR A 53 3.32 0.76 -6.81
CA THR A 53 1.87 0.54 -6.75
C THR A 53 1.39 -0.14 -8.03
N LEU A 54 0.77 -1.30 -7.87
CA LEU A 54 0.13 -2.04 -8.96
C LEU A 54 -1.29 -1.50 -9.13
N CYS A 55 -1.48 -0.65 -10.13
CA CYS A 55 -2.79 -0.15 -10.48
C CYS A 55 -3.54 -1.19 -11.33
N GLY A 56 -4.79 -1.45 -10.97
CA GLY A 56 -5.70 -2.23 -11.82
C GLY A 56 -6.09 -1.46 -13.09
N PRO A 57 -7.00 -2.02 -13.92
CA PRO A 57 -7.46 -1.36 -15.15
C PRO A 57 -8.35 -0.13 -14.90
N VAL A 58 -8.58 0.25 -13.65
CA VAL A 58 -9.38 1.42 -13.28
C VAL A 58 -8.50 2.67 -13.38
N PRO A 59 -8.91 3.70 -14.14
CA PRO A 59 -8.11 4.91 -14.30
C PRO A 59 -7.94 5.68 -12.96
N PRO A 60 -6.75 6.24 -12.68
CA PRO A 60 -6.49 7.05 -11.48
C PRO A 60 -7.44 8.23 -11.33
N GLY A 61 -7.99 8.74 -12.43
CA GLY A 61 -8.92 9.87 -12.47
C GLY A 61 -10.25 9.65 -11.74
N ARG A 62 -10.58 8.42 -11.28
CA ARG A 62 -11.76 8.19 -10.42
C ARG A 62 -11.54 8.53 -8.95
N TRP A 63 -10.29 8.68 -8.52
CA TRP A 63 -9.94 9.04 -7.14
C TRP A 63 -9.51 10.50 -6.99
N GLY A 64 -9.45 11.23 -8.11
CA GLY A 64 -9.24 12.68 -8.10
C GLY A 64 -10.45 13.43 -7.53
N PRO A 65 -10.26 14.67 -7.06
CA PRO A 65 -11.37 15.52 -6.64
C PRO A 65 -12.38 15.69 -7.78
N PRO A 66 -13.69 15.85 -7.48
CA PRO A 66 -14.70 16.09 -8.50
C PRO A 66 -14.32 17.27 -9.40
N PRO A 67 -14.56 17.19 -10.73
CA PRO A 67 -14.33 18.34 -11.60
C PRO A 67 -15.13 19.55 -11.12
N GLY A 68 -14.43 20.65 -10.81
CA GLY A 68 -15.05 21.93 -10.43
C GLY A 68 -15.02 22.30 -8.94
N ASP A 69 -14.25 21.63 -8.08
CA ASP A 69 -13.96 22.18 -6.74
C ASP A 69 -12.94 23.34 -6.87
N PRO A 70 -13.32 24.59 -6.56
CA PRO A 70 -12.47 25.76 -6.74
C PRO A 70 -11.30 25.87 -5.73
N ARG A 71 -11.06 24.86 -4.90
CA ARG A 71 -9.97 24.82 -3.90
C ARG A 71 -8.70 24.10 -4.37
N HIS A 72 -8.56 23.91 -5.68
CA HIS A 72 -7.36 23.36 -6.33
C HIS A 72 -7.00 24.21 -7.55
#